data_AF-A0A969WFE3-F1
#
_entry.id   AF-A0A969WFE3-F1
#
_cell.length_a   1.000
_cell.length_b   1.000
_cell.length_c   1.000
_cell.angle_alpha   90.00
_cell.angle_beta   90.00
_cell.angle_gamma   90.00
#
_symmetry.space_group_name_H-M   'P 1'
#
loop_
_entity.id
_entity.type
_entity.pdbx_description
1 polymer ?
#
loop_
_entity_poly.entity_id
_entity_poly.type
_entity_poly.pdbx_seq_one_letter_code
_entity_poly.pdbx_strand_id
1 'polypeptide(L)'
;MAAQLAAAHPDLIAVAHGRTHESPKVTIDYAQNSIGRNTAAPYTLRAHPGAPVSVPLTWDEVTDGRITPADFNIHTLPERTAVQGDLFLSALTRKQSIPT
;
A
#
# COMPACT_ATOMS: atom_id res chain seq x y z
N MET A 1 6.40 14.78 -5.97
CA MET A 1 6.87 13.61 -5.21
C MET A 1 7.34 12.45 -6.09
N ALA A 2 6.50 11.80 -6.91
CA ALA A 2 6.93 10.62 -7.70
C ALA A 2 8.17 10.87 -8.59
N ALA A 3 8.18 11.96 -9.36
CA ALA A 3 9.34 12.33 -10.18
C ALA A 3 10.60 12.64 -9.35
N GLN A 4 10.45 13.27 -8.18
CA GLN A 4 11.58 13.56 -7.28
C GLN A 4 12.20 12.28 -6.72
N LEU A 5 11.37 11.31 -6.31
CA LEU A 5 11.83 10.00 -5.83
C LEU A 5 12.52 9.20 -6.93
N ALA A 6 11.98 9.21 -8.15
CA ALA A 6 12.62 8.57 -9.30
C ALA A 6 13.96 9.21 -9.66
N ALA A 7 14.10 10.53 -9.53
CA ALA A 7 15.38 11.23 -9.74
C ALA A 7 16.40 10.92 -8.62
N ALA A 8 15.94 10.79 -7.37
CA ALA A 8 16.79 10.48 -6.22
C ALA A 8 17.23 8.99 -6.18
N HIS A 9 16.40 8.09 -6.69
CA HIS A 9 16.64 6.65 -6.70
C HIS A 9 16.40 6.04 -8.09
N PRO A 10 17.19 6.45 -9.11
CA PRO A 10 16.93 6.09 -10.50
C PRO A 10 17.04 4.59 -10.75
N ASP A 11 17.80 3.85 -9.94
CA ASP A 11 17.97 2.40 -10.09
C ASP A 11 16.84 1.57 -9.45
N LEU A 12 16.05 2.17 -8.56
CA LEU A 12 15.00 1.49 -7.79
C LEU A 12 13.58 1.89 -8.17
N ILE A 13 13.40 3.14 -8.60
CA ILE A 13 12.07 3.75 -8.76
C ILE A 13 11.84 4.16 -10.21
N ALA A 14 10.67 3.80 -10.74
CA ALA A 14 10.14 4.29 -12.00
C ALA A 14 8.88 5.15 -11.78
N VAL A 15 8.67 6.13 -12.66
CA VAL A 15 7.40 6.85 -12.75
C VAL A 15 6.48 6.11 -13.72
N ALA A 16 5.21 5.97 -13.36
CA ALA A 16 4.22 5.36 -14.24
C ALA A 16 4.08 6.14 -15.57
N HIS A 17 4.12 5.42 -16.70
CA HIS A 17 3.89 5.97 -18.04
C HIS A 17 2.88 5.09 -18.78
N GLY A 18 1.76 5.67 -19.24
CA GLY A 18 0.77 4.95 -20.05
C GLY A 18 -0.04 3.91 -19.25
N ARG A 19 -0.58 2.90 -19.95
CA ARG A 19 -1.48 1.87 -19.39
C ARG A 19 -0.77 0.61 -18.88
N THR A 20 0.50 0.44 -19.22
CA THR A 20 1.29 -0.76 -18.89
C THR A 20 2.49 -0.36 -18.03
N HIS A 21 2.58 -0.96 -16.85
CA HIS A 21 3.68 -0.76 -15.91
C HIS A 21 4.71 -1.88 -16.09
N GLU A 22 5.41 -1.88 -17.22
CA GLU A 22 6.46 -2.86 -17.50
C GLU A 22 7.82 -2.24 -17.20
N SER A 23 8.23 -2.33 -15.94
CA SER A 23 9.55 -1.90 -15.48
C SER A 23 10.08 -2.93 -14.49
N PRO A 24 11.39 -3.28 -14.53
CA PRO A 24 12.00 -4.11 -13.49
C PRO A 24 12.13 -3.38 -12.14
N LYS A 25 11.78 -2.09 -12.09
CA LYS A 25 11.83 -1.22 -10.91
C LYS A 25 10.46 -1.10 -10.23
N VAL A 26 10.46 -0.63 -8.99
CA VAL A 26 9.21 -0.28 -8.31
C VAL A 26 8.60 0.95 -8.98
N THR A 27 7.39 0.80 -9.52
CA THR A 27 6.70 1.91 -10.18
C THR A 27 5.79 2.64 -9.20
N ILE A 28 5.95 3.97 -9.09
CA ILE A 28 5.02 4.81 -8.34
C ILE A 28 3.84 5.18 -9.25
N ASP A 29 2.69 4.51 -9.03
CA ASP A 29 1.44 4.78 -9.75
C ASP A 29 0.65 5.93 -9.13
N TYR A 30 1.08 7.16 -9.43
CA TYR A 30 0.40 8.37 -8.96
C TYR A 30 -0.96 8.59 -9.63
N ALA A 31 -1.26 7.90 -10.74
CA ALA A 31 -2.51 8.08 -11.49
C ALA A 31 -3.73 7.61 -10.70
N GLN A 32 -3.54 6.78 -9.66
CA GLN A 32 -4.60 6.36 -8.73
C GLN A 32 -5.27 7.53 -7.99
N ASN A 33 -4.61 8.70 -7.91
CA ASN A 33 -5.20 9.91 -7.34
C ASN A 33 -6.15 10.64 -8.31
N SER A 34 -6.33 10.13 -9.54
CA SER A 34 -7.21 10.75 -10.55
C SER A 34 -8.68 10.44 -10.29
N ILE A 35 -9.56 11.34 -10.70
CA ILE A 35 -11.01 11.17 -10.60
C ILE A 35 -11.44 9.87 -11.30
N GLY A 36 -12.30 9.09 -10.64
CA GLY A 36 -12.85 7.84 -11.17
C GLY A 36 -11.94 6.61 -10.98
N ARG A 37 -10.72 6.78 -10.46
CA ARG A 37 -9.86 5.65 -10.05
C ARG A 37 -10.24 5.19 -8.64
N ASN A 38 -10.14 3.89 -8.41
CA ASN A 38 -10.40 3.28 -7.12
C ASN A 38 -9.15 2.56 -6.60
N THR A 39 -9.10 2.39 -5.28
CA THR A 39 -8.08 1.60 -4.58
C THR A 39 -8.81 0.70 -3.61
N ALA A 40 -8.28 -0.50 -3.37
CA ALA A 40 -8.86 -1.42 -2.39
C ALA A 40 -8.96 -0.72 -1.02
N ALA A 41 -10.14 -0.79 -0.40
CA ALA A 41 -10.32 -0.25 0.94
C ALA A 41 -9.54 -1.08 1.97
N PRO A 42 -9.11 -0.50 3.10
CA PRO A 42 -8.53 -1.25 4.21
C PRO A 42 -9.42 -2.44 4.60
N TYR A 43 -8.78 -3.57 4.93
CA TYR A 43 -9.42 -4.83 5.31
C TYR A 43 -10.24 -5.53 4.21
N THR A 44 -10.13 -5.10 2.95
CA THR A 44 -10.76 -5.79 1.81
C THR A 44 -10.01 -7.07 1.46
N LEU A 45 -10.75 -8.18 1.30
CA LEU A 45 -10.24 -9.45 0.78
C LEU A 45 -9.89 -9.33 -0.71
N ARG A 46 -8.84 -10.02 -1.14
CA ARG A 46 -8.38 -10.06 -2.52
C ARG A 46 -8.70 -11.41 -3.16
N ALA A 47 -9.13 -11.40 -4.41
CA ALA A 47 -9.45 -12.59 -5.19
C ALA A 47 -8.18 -13.32 -5.67
N HIS A 48 -7.39 -13.81 -4.72
CA HIS A 48 -6.20 -14.64 -4.93
C HIS A 48 -6.28 -15.89 -4.02
N PRO A 49 -5.55 -16.97 -4.35
CA PRO A 49 -5.48 -18.15 -3.47
C PRO A 49 -5.14 -17.77 -2.03
N GLY A 50 -5.86 -18.38 -1.08
CA GLY A 50 -5.74 -18.05 0.35
C GLY A 50 -6.49 -16.80 0.80
N ALA A 51 -7.13 -16.05 -0.11
CA ALA A 51 -7.89 -14.83 0.17
C ALA A 51 -7.10 -13.81 1.04
N PRO A 52 -5.97 -13.29 0.55
CA PRO A 52 -5.18 -12.29 1.27
C PRO A 52 -5.98 -10.99 1.47
N VAL A 53 -5.60 -10.22 2.49
CA VAL A 53 -6.32 -9.03 2.95
C VAL A 53 -5.45 -7.79 2.74
N SER A 54 -6.06 -6.69 2.26
CA SER A 54 -5.43 -5.36 2.24
C SER A 54 -5.33 -4.78 3.65
N VAL A 55 -4.39 -5.27 4.46
CA VAL A 55 -4.31 -4.95 5.89
C VAL A 55 -3.40 -3.75 6.17
N PRO A 56 -3.82 -2.80 7.03
CA PRO A 56 -2.93 -1.79 7.60
C PRO A 56 -1.82 -2.41 8.46
N LEU A 57 -0.60 -1.90 8.33
CA LEU A 57 0.60 -2.36 9.03
C LEU A 57 1.31 -1.19 9.72
N THR A 58 2.12 -1.50 10.72
CA THR A 58 3.07 -0.56 11.32
C THR A 58 4.30 -0.38 10.42
N TRP A 59 5.04 0.71 10.60
CA TRP A 59 6.30 0.94 9.88
C TRP A 59 7.39 -0.07 10.25
N ASP A 60 7.41 -0.54 11.50
CA ASP A 60 8.38 -1.52 11.97
C ASP A 60 8.18 -2.88 11.26
N GLU A 61 6.92 -3.30 11.08
CA GLU A 61 6.60 -4.52 10.31
C GLU A 61 7.06 -4.44 8.85
N VAL A 62 6.94 -3.27 8.22
CA VAL A 62 7.34 -3.07 6.82
C VAL A 62 8.86 -3.03 6.68
N THR A 63 9.55 -2.33 7.58
CA THR A 63 11.01 -2.13 7.52
C THR A 63 11.81 -3.36 7.91
N ASP A 64 11.23 -4.25 8.71
CA ASP A 64 11.81 -5.55 9.05
C ASP A 64 11.96 -6.48 7.81
N GLY A 65 11.16 -6.26 6.75
CA GLY A 65 11.38 -6.89 5.44
C GLY A 65 11.11 -8.40 5.37
N ARG A 66 10.54 -9.00 6.42
CA ARG A 66 10.24 -10.45 6.50
C ARG A 66 8.79 -10.80 6.13
N ILE A 67 7.95 -9.80 5.88
CA ILE A 67 6.53 -10.00 5.60
C ILE A 67 6.26 -10.22 4.11
N THR A 68 5.21 -10.97 3.84
CA THR A 68 4.63 -11.16 2.51
C THR A 68 3.13 -10.90 2.54
N PRO A 69 2.49 -10.55 1.40
CA PRO A 69 1.04 -10.37 1.36
C PRO A 69 0.23 -11.60 1.78
N ALA A 70 0.78 -12.81 1.63
CA ALA A 70 0.10 -14.06 1.96
C ALA A 70 -0.03 -14.30 3.47
N ASP A 71 0.83 -13.68 4.28
CA ASP A 71 0.80 -13.78 5.74
C ASP A 71 -0.47 -13.16 6.33
N PHE A 72 -1.09 -12.23 5.59
CA PHE A 72 -2.31 -11.53 5.99
C PHE A 72 -3.48 -11.99 5.14
N ASN A 73 -4.32 -12.84 5.70
CA ASN A 73 -5.41 -13.48 4.96
C ASN A 73 -6.66 -13.67 5.83
N ILE A 74 -7.72 -14.22 5.23
CA ILE A 74 -9.01 -14.43 5.90
C ILE A 74 -8.90 -15.23 7.21
N HIS A 75 -7.89 -16.10 7.35
CA HIS A 75 -7.68 -16.94 8.53
C HIS A 75 -6.84 -16.24 9.60
N THR A 76 -5.87 -15.40 9.22
CA THR A 76 -4.95 -14.73 10.15
C THR A 76 -5.47 -13.37 10.63
N LEU A 77 -6.36 -12.73 9.87
CA LEU A 77 -6.86 -11.39 10.18
C LEU A 77 -7.55 -11.28 11.56
N PRO A 78 -8.44 -12.21 11.99
CA PRO A 78 -9.15 -12.05 13.26
C PRO A 78 -8.23 -12.02 14.48
N GLU A 79 -7.20 -12.87 14.53
CA GLU A 79 -6.22 -12.87 15.60
C GLU A 79 -5.40 -11.57 15.58
N ARG A 80 -4.96 -11.16 14.39
CA ARG A 80 -4.19 -9.92 14.23
C ARG A 80 -4.96 -8.70 14.75
N THR A 81 -6.21 -8.52 14.37
CA THR A 81 -7.00 -7.35 14.79
C THR A 81 -7.33 -7.38 16.27
N ALA A 82 -7.45 -8.57 16.88
CA ALA A 82 -7.58 -8.71 18.33
C ALA A 82 -6.31 -8.26 19.08
N VAL A 83 -5.12 -8.50 18.52
CA VAL A 83 -3.83 -8.14 19.14
C VAL A 83 -3.45 -6.67 18.86
N GLN A 84 -3.59 -6.21 17.62
CA GLN A 84 -3.09 -4.90 17.16
C GLN A 84 -4.15 -3.79 17.22
N GLY A 85 -5.44 -4.14 17.30
CA GLY A 85 -6.54 -3.20 17.11
C GLY A 85 -6.61 -2.68 15.67
N ASP A 86 -7.22 -1.49 15.50
CA ASP A 86 -7.33 -0.82 14.19
C ASP A 86 -6.22 0.22 14.00
N LEU A 87 -5.17 -0.17 13.27
CA LEU A 87 -4.05 0.71 12.94
C LEU A 87 -4.43 1.86 11.99
N PHE A 88 -5.56 1.75 11.26
CA PHE A 88 -5.98 2.76 10.30
C PHE A 88 -6.88 3.85 10.89
N LEU A 89 -7.33 3.69 12.14
CA LEU A 89 -8.27 4.60 12.80
C LEU A 89 -7.82 6.07 12.75
N SER A 90 -6.53 6.32 12.97
CA SER A 90 -5.99 7.70 12.98
C SER A 90 -6.07 8.37 11.60
N ALA A 91 -5.99 7.61 10.50
CA ALA A 91 -6.07 8.14 9.15
C ALA A 91 -7.47 8.68 8.81
N LEU A 92 -8.52 8.18 9.47
CA LEU A 92 -9.90 8.65 9.29
C LEU A 92 -10.15 10.01 9.97
N THR A 93 -9.36 10.35 10.98
CA THR A 93 -9.60 11.53 11.83
C THR A 93 -8.56 12.63 11.60
N ARG A 94 -7.33 12.28 11.22
CA ARG A 94 -6.24 13.24 11.04
C ARG A 94 -6.26 13.85 9.63
N LYS A 95 -6.65 15.12 9.55
CA LYS A 95 -6.56 15.92 8.31
C LYS A 95 -5.18 16.54 8.16
N GLN A 96 -4.66 16.55 6.93
CA GLN A 96 -3.39 17.16 6.56
C GLN A 96 -3.56 17.92 5.24
N SER A 97 -2.76 18.96 5.05
CA SER A 97 -2.74 19.78 3.83
C SER A 97 -1.37 19.68 3.19
N ILE A 98 -1.34 19.73 1.85
CA ILE A 98 -0.08 19.79 1.10
C ILE A 98 0.53 21.17 1.36
N PRO A 99 1.79 21.27 1.83
CA PRO A 99 2.47 22.55 1.98
C PRO A 99 2.55 23.27 0.63
N THR A 100 2.31 24.59 0.66
CA THR A 100 2.40 25.46 -0.51
C THR A 100 3.84 25.77 -0.89
#